data_AF-C3ZXD4-F1
#
_entry.id   AF-C3ZXD4-F1
#
_cell.length_a   1.000
_cell.length_b   1.000
_cell.length_c   1.000
_cell.angle_alpha   90.00
_cell.angle_beta   90.00
_cell.angle_gamma   90.00
#
_symmetry.space_group_name_H-M   'P 1'
#
loop_
_entity.id
_entity.type
_entity.pdbx_description
1 polymer ?
#
loop_
_entity_poly.entity_id
_entity_poly.type
_entity_poly.pdbx_seq_one_letter_code
_entity_poly.pdbx_strand_id
1 'polypeptide(L)'
;MAASGKGPAMDPWRIFPEVSPEEMRAAAERQAIKGKLRAAMQEKLRDPYAVGNFEDPALQRWYYVRNHQFDNFKQTPKTSFLGLAFGVLPLAVIAWVFYTDRRKMKEDWKKGIGRNKASMINF
;
A
#
# COMPACT_ATOMS: atom_id res chain seq x y z
N MET A 1 18.03 46.16 21.77
CA MET A 1 18.99 45.98 20.65
C MET A 1 18.29 45.18 19.57
N ALA A 2 17.85 45.85 18.52
CA ALA A 2 17.04 45.27 17.45
C ALA A 2 17.95 44.56 16.43
N ALA A 3 17.76 43.26 16.24
CA ALA A 3 18.37 42.53 15.13
C ALA A 3 17.63 42.91 13.84
N SER A 4 18.15 43.94 13.17
CA SER A 4 17.95 44.18 11.75
C SER A 4 18.61 43.04 10.97
N GLY A 5 17.87 41.96 10.76
CA GLY A 5 18.25 40.87 9.88
C GLY A 5 17.34 40.92 8.66
N LYS A 6 17.88 41.38 7.53
CA LYS A 6 17.22 41.31 6.23
C LYS A 6 16.61 39.91 6.07
N GLY A 7 15.34 39.84 5.71
CA GLY A 7 14.68 38.58 5.32
C GLY A 7 15.53 37.83 4.27
N PRO A 8 15.29 36.52 4.08
CA PRO A 8 16.06 35.71 3.13
C PRO A 8 16.19 36.46 1.79
N ALA A 9 17.40 36.50 1.24
CA ALA A 9 17.73 37.30 0.05
C ALA A 9 16.94 36.91 -1.22
N MET A 10 16.07 35.91 -1.15
CA MET A 10 15.39 35.28 -2.25
C MET A 10 13.99 34.84 -1.79
N ASP A 11 12.99 35.71 -1.94
CA ASP A 11 11.58 35.41 -1.65
C ASP A 11 11.00 34.56 -2.81
N PRO A 12 10.69 33.26 -2.62
CA PRO A 12 10.29 32.36 -3.73
C PRO A 12 9.04 32.81 -4.49
N TRP A 13 8.12 33.54 -3.86
CA TRP A 13 6.91 34.06 -4.52
C TRP A 13 7.18 35.21 -5.49
N ARG A 14 8.35 35.84 -5.44
CA ARG A 14 8.79 36.81 -6.46
C ARG A 14 9.34 36.12 -7.71
N ILE A 15 9.68 34.83 -7.61
CA ILE A 15 10.39 34.05 -8.63
C ILE A 15 9.45 33.03 -9.29
N PHE A 16 8.48 32.53 -8.53
CA PHE A 16 7.42 31.64 -9.00
C PHE A 16 6.06 32.30 -8.72
N PRO A 17 5.51 33.06 -9.68
CA PRO A 17 4.18 33.69 -9.57
C PRO A 17 3.04 32.70 -9.28
N GLU A 18 3.30 31.40 -9.45
CA GLU A 18 2.32 30.32 -9.33
C GLU A 18 2.15 29.79 -7.90
N VAL A 19 2.99 30.19 -6.94
CA VAL A 19 2.89 29.70 -5.55
C VAL A 19 2.27 30.77 -4.65
N SER A 20 1.08 30.48 -4.14
CA SER A 20 0.32 31.37 -3.28
C SER A 20 0.99 31.56 -1.89
N PRO A 21 0.72 32.68 -1.19
CA PRO A 21 1.21 32.90 0.18
C PRO A 21 0.84 31.80 1.18
N GLU A 22 -0.31 31.16 1.00
CA GLU A 22 -0.75 30.06 1.87
C GLU A 22 0.05 28.78 1.65
N GLU A 23 0.37 28.44 0.40
CA GLU A 23 1.16 27.25 0.08
C GLU A 23 2.57 27.32 0.66
N MET A 24 3.15 28.52 0.70
CA MET A 24 4.46 28.74 1.34
C MET A 24 4.40 28.61 2.85
N ARG A 25 3.34 29.11 3.49
CA ARG A 25 3.13 28.90 4.93
C ARG A 25 2.98 27.42 5.23
N ALA A 26 2.18 26.70 4.45
CA ALA A 26 2.04 25.25 4.57
C ALA A 26 3.38 24.51 4.34
N ALA A 27 4.21 24.96 3.39
CA ALA A 27 5.54 24.38 3.16
C ALA A 27 6.49 24.64 4.35
N ALA A 28 6.49 25.85 4.90
CA ALA A 28 7.27 26.21 6.08
C ALA A 28 6.83 25.41 7.31
N GLU A 29 5.52 25.22 7.51
CA GLU A 29 4.97 24.37 8.57
C GLU A 29 5.40 22.90 8.41
N ARG A 30 5.32 22.35 7.20
CA ARG A 30 5.80 20.99 6.90
C ARG A 30 7.29 20.84 7.18
N GLN A 31 8.10 21.82 6.79
CA GLN A 31 9.54 21.83 7.06
C GLN A 31 9.83 21.93 8.55
N ALA A 32 9.08 22.75 9.30
CA ALA A 32 9.21 22.86 10.75
C ALA A 32 8.89 21.53 11.44
N ILE A 33 7.82 20.83 11.03
CA ILE A 33 7.47 19.50 11.54
C ILE A 33 8.58 18.49 11.23
N LYS A 34 9.06 18.45 9.98
CA LYS A 34 10.16 17.57 9.57
C LYS A 34 11.44 17.84 10.36
N GLY A 35 11.76 19.11 10.60
CA GLY A 35 12.90 19.54 11.41
C GLY A 35 12.80 19.02 12.85
N LYS A 36 11.64 19.17 13.49
CA LYS A 36 11.37 18.65 14.83
C LYS A 36 11.51 17.12 14.90
N LEU A 37 10.91 16.40 13.96
CA LEU A 37 11.00 14.93 13.91
C LEU A 37 12.44 14.44 13.71
N ARG A 38 13.20 15.09 12.82
CA ARG A 38 14.62 14.77 12.58
C ARG A 38 15.48 15.04 13.81
N ALA A 39 15.27 16.17 14.47
CA ALA A 39 16.00 16.53 15.69
C ALA A 39 15.75 15.49 16.81
N ALA A 40 14.48 15.11 17.02
CA ALA A 40 14.12 14.08 17.99
C ALA A 40 14.76 12.71 17.67
N MET A 41 14.82 12.33 16.39
CA MET A 41 15.50 11.10 15.98
C MET A 41 17.02 11.19 16.19
N GLN A 42 17.62 12.32 15.84
CA GLN A 42 19.07 12.54 16.01
C GLN A 42 19.49 12.52 17.49
N GLU A 43 18.64 13.01 18.39
CA GLU A 43 18.86 12.92 19.83
C GLU A 43 18.93 11.46 20.30
N LYS A 44 17.97 10.63 19.89
CA LYS A 44 17.98 9.18 20.18
C LYS A 44 19.22 8.48 19.64
N LEU A 45 19.65 8.84 18.42
CA LEU A 45 20.84 8.25 17.79
C LEU A 45 22.16 8.69 18.43
N ARG A 46 22.17 9.84 19.11
CA ARG A 46 23.38 10.38 19.74
C ARG A 46 23.69 9.70 21.09
N ASP A 47 22.73 9.03 21.71
CA ASP A 47 22.92 8.36 22.99
C ASP A 47 23.85 7.14 22.83
N PRO A 48 25.06 7.15 23.43
CA PRO A 48 26.00 6.03 23.32
C PRO A 48 25.55 4.77 24.06
N TYR A 49 24.56 4.88 24.96
CA TYR A 49 24.00 3.75 25.70
C TYR A 49 22.69 3.24 25.10
N ALA A 50 22.24 3.78 23.97
CA ALA A 50 21.08 3.28 23.27
C ALA A 50 21.35 1.88 22.70
N VAL A 51 20.84 0.85 23.39
CA VAL A 51 20.90 -0.55 22.96
C VAL A 51 19.50 -1.01 22.58
N GLY A 52 19.32 -1.46 21.33
CA GLY A 52 18.06 -2.04 20.85
C GLY A 52 17.48 -1.36 19.61
N ASN A 53 16.24 -1.72 19.27
CA ASN A 53 15.53 -1.14 18.14
C ASN A 53 14.86 0.17 18.56
N PHE A 54 15.16 1.27 17.86
CA PHE A 54 14.44 2.53 18.05
C PHE A 54 12.99 2.38 17.61
N GLU A 55 12.06 2.55 18.55
CA GLU A 55 10.64 2.53 18.25
C GLU A 55 10.24 3.82 17.50
N ASP A 56 9.82 3.65 16.25
CA ASP A 56 9.18 4.70 15.46
C ASP A 56 7.65 4.60 15.61
N PRO A 57 6.99 5.58 16.26
CA PRO A 57 5.54 5.58 16.41
C PRO A 57 4.80 5.71 15.08
N ALA A 58 5.41 6.27 14.02
CA ALA A 58 4.80 6.30 12.69
C ALA A 58 4.69 4.88 12.11
N LEU A 59 5.75 4.08 12.23
CA LEU A 59 5.77 2.70 11.79
C LEU A 59 4.78 1.83 12.58
N GLN A 60 4.75 1.98 13.91
CA GLN A 60 3.78 1.28 14.76
C GLN A 60 2.33 1.60 14.36
N ARG A 61 2.00 2.88 14.13
CA ARG A 61 0.67 3.28 13.64
C ARG A 61 0.34 2.71 12.27
N TRP A 62 1.31 2.69 11.35
CA TRP A 62 1.11 2.12 10.02
C TRP A 62 0.81 0.62 10.08
N TYR A 63 1.59 -0.13 10.86
CA TYR A 63 1.33 -1.55 11.11
C TYR A 63 -0.01 -1.78 11.80
N TYR A 64 -0.33 -0.97 12.81
CA TYR A 64 -1.60 -1.06 13.52
C TYR A 64 -2.78 -0.94 12.55
N VAL A 65 -2.80 0.11 11.71
CA VAL A 65 -3.89 0.32 10.73
C VAL A 65 -3.97 -0.81 9.71
N ARG A 66 -2.83 -1.35 9.27
CA ARG A 66 -2.79 -2.49 8.33
C ARG A 66 -3.37 -3.77 8.92
N ASN A 67 -3.22 -3.97 10.23
CA ASN A 67 -3.71 -5.16 10.92
C ASN A 67 -5.15 -5.00 11.46
N HIS A 68 -5.60 -3.77 11.69
CA HIS A 68 -6.94 -3.45 12.22
C HIS A 68 -7.88 -2.95 11.11
N GLN A 69 -7.96 -3.71 10.02
CA GLN A 69 -8.79 -3.34 8.86
C GLN A 69 -10.29 -3.51 9.12
N PHE A 70 -10.67 -4.46 9.99
CA PHE A 70 -12.07 -4.78 10.26
C PHE A 70 -12.77 -3.75 11.14
N ASP A 71 -12.05 -3.06 12.03
CA ASP A 71 -12.61 -2.05 12.94
C ASP A 71 -13.27 -0.88 12.20
N ASN A 72 -12.72 -0.52 11.03
CA ASN A 72 -13.21 0.57 10.19
C ASN A 72 -13.95 0.08 8.94
N PHE A 73 -14.16 -1.24 8.79
CA PHE A 73 -14.82 -1.81 7.63
C PHE A 73 -16.32 -1.48 7.64
N LYS A 74 -16.83 -0.92 6.54
CA LYS A 74 -18.24 -0.63 6.35
C LYS A 74 -18.81 -1.50 5.24
N GLN A 75 -19.88 -2.23 5.54
CA GLN A 75 -20.62 -3.01 4.55
C GLN A 75 -21.39 -2.05 3.63
N THR A 76 -20.78 -1.70 2.49
CA THR A 76 -21.41 -0.91 1.43
C THR A 76 -21.66 -1.79 0.20
N PRO A 77 -22.62 -1.42 -0.68
CA PRO A 77 -22.84 -2.19 -1.91
C PRO A 77 -21.58 -2.35 -2.77
N LYS A 78 -20.72 -1.31 -2.81
CA LYS A 78 -19.45 -1.33 -3.56
C LYS A 78 -18.46 -2.35 -2.98
N THR A 79 -18.29 -2.37 -1.66
CA THR A 79 -17.38 -3.31 -0.98
C THR A 79 -17.88 -4.74 -1.08
N SER A 80 -19.20 -4.96 -0.97
CA SER A 80 -19.79 -6.29 -1.11
C SER A 80 -19.66 -6.83 -2.54
N PHE A 81 -19.89 -5.98 -3.55
CA PHE A 81 -19.65 -6.35 -4.95
C PHE A 81 -18.20 -6.74 -5.20
N LEU A 82 -17.25 -5.95 -4.69
CA LEU A 82 -15.82 -6.26 -4.80
C LEU A 82 -15.48 -7.60 -4.13
N GLY A 83 -16.03 -7.84 -2.93
CA GLY A 83 -15.86 -9.11 -2.23
C GLY A 83 -16.37 -10.32 -3.03
N LEU A 84 -17.53 -10.19 -3.68
CA LEU A 84 -18.07 -11.25 -4.54
C LEU A 84 -17.26 -11.44 -5.82
N ALA A 85 -16.88 -10.33 -6.48
CA ALA A 85 -16.12 -10.37 -7.71
C ALA A 85 -14.72 -10.97 -7.50
N PHE A 86 -14.06 -10.71 -6.37
CA PHE A 86 -12.71 -11.24 -6.12
C PHE A 86 -12.72 -12.52 -5.28
N GLY A 87 -13.77 -12.82 -4.54
CA GLY A 87 -13.90 -14.04 -3.75
C GLY A 87 -14.56 -15.19 -4.52
N VAL A 88 -15.73 -14.93 -5.12
CA VAL A 88 -16.56 -15.99 -5.72
C VAL A 88 -16.21 -16.23 -7.19
N LEU A 89 -15.95 -15.17 -7.95
CA LEU A 89 -15.70 -15.28 -9.39
C LEU A 89 -14.50 -16.17 -9.73
N PRO A 90 -13.33 -16.05 -9.07
CA PRO A 90 -12.20 -16.93 -9.39
C PRO A 90 -12.52 -18.40 -9.14
N LEU A 91 -13.25 -18.71 -8.06
CA LEU A 91 -13.69 -20.07 -7.75
C LEU A 91 -14.66 -20.60 -8.80
N ALA A 92 -15.62 -19.78 -9.23
CA ALA A 92 -16.58 -20.14 -10.27
C ALA A 92 -15.88 -20.40 -11.61
N VAL A 93 -14.90 -19.57 -11.98
CA VAL A 93 -14.11 -19.73 -13.21
C VAL A 93 -13.30 -21.04 -13.15
N ILE A 94 -12.59 -21.29 -12.06
CA ILE A 94 -11.81 -22.53 -11.88
C ILE A 94 -12.73 -23.76 -11.97
N ALA A 95 -13.87 -23.73 -11.27
CA ALA A 95 -14.85 -24.81 -11.33
C ALA A 95 -15.38 -25.04 -12.75
N TRP A 96 -15.67 -23.96 -13.49
CA TRP A 96 -16.14 -24.05 -14.87
C TRP A 96 -15.07 -24.62 -15.82
N VAL A 97 -13.81 -24.20 -15.67
CA VAL A 97 -12.70 -24.75 -16.45
C VAL A 97 -12.54 -26.25 -16.20
N PHE A 98 -12.50 -26.68 -14.94
CA PHE A 98 -12.41 -28.11 -14.63
C PHE A 98 -13.64 -28.90 -15.07
N TYR A 99 -14.82 -28.32 -14.98
CA TYR A 99 -16.06 -28.95 -15.44
C TYR A 99 -16.03 -29.18 -16.96
N THR A 100 -15.65 -28.15 -17.72
CA THR A 100 -15.61 -28.24 -19.19
C THR A 100 -14.51 -29.19 -19.67
N ASP A 101 -13.35 -29.22 -19.02
CA ASP A 101 -12.27 -30.16 -19.32
C ASP A 101 -12.72 -31.61 -19.05
N ARG A 102 -13.26 -31.90 -17.87
CA ARG A 102 -13.77 -33.25 -17.53
C ARG A 102 -14.89 -33.70 -18.47
N ARG A 103 -15.74 -32.78 -18.93
CA ARG A 103 -16.81 -33.11 -19.87
C ARG A 103 -16.25 -33.49 -21.24
N LYS A 104 -15.31 -32.71 -21.78
CA LYS A 104 -14.60 -33.03 -23.04
C LYS A 104 -13.89 -34.36 -22.94
N MET A 105 -13.17 -34.62 -21.84
CA MET A 105 -12.56 -35.92 -21.60
C MET A 105 -13.59 -37.04 -21.67
N LYS A 106 -14.72 -36.95 -20.95
CA LYS A 106 -15.77 -37.99 -21.01
C LYS A 106 -16.31 -38.20 -22.42
N GLU A 107 -16.49 -37.14 -23.20
CA GLU A 107 -16.96 -37.23 -24.59
C GLU A 107 -15.95 -37.90 -25.52
N ASP A 108 -14.66 -37.56 -25.39
CA ASP A 108 -13.58 -38.17 -26.18
C ASP A 108 -13.44 -39.67 -25.89
N TRP A 109 -13.62 -40.07 -24.62
CA TRP A 109 -13.65 -41.48 -24.23
C TRP A 109 -14.85 -42.21 -24.83
N LYS A 110 -16.04 -41.61 -24.86
CA LYS A 110 -17.23 -42.20 -25.52
C LYS A 110 -17.03 -42.39 -27.03
N LYS A 111 -16.29 -41.50 -27.68
CA LYS A 111 -15.99 -41.56 -29.12
C LYS A 111 -14.84 -42.52 -29.46
N GLY A 112 -14.19 -43.13 -28.47
CA GLY A 112 -13.02 -44.00 -28.68
C GLY A 112 -11.74 -43.24 -29.06
N ILE A 113 -11.74 -41.91 -29.01
CA ILE A 113 -10.60 -41.04 -29.35
C ILE A 113 -9.76 -40.73 -28.09
N GLY A 114 -10.32 -40.94 -26.89
CA GLY A 114 -9.71 -40.63 -25.61
C GLY A 114 -8.40 -41.36 -25.37
N ARG A 115 -7.26 -40.70 -25.64
CA ARG A 115 -5.94 -41.16 -25.21
C ARG A 115 -5.75 -40.93 -23.72
N ASN A 116 -5.25 -41.94 -23.01
CA ASN A 116 -4.99 -41.86 -21.59
C ASN A 116 -3.78 -40.94 -21.33
N LYS A 117 -4.03 -39.67 -20.96
CA LYS A 117 -2.96 -38.69 -20.71
C LYS A 117 -2.00 -39.12 -19.58
N ALA A 118 -2.45 -39.99 -18.67
CA ALA A 118 -1.62 -40.57 -17.62
C ALA A 118 -0.51 -41.50 -18.14
N SER A 119 -0.65 -42.06 -19.35
CA SER A 119 0.38 -42.93 -19.94
C SER A 119 1.55 -42.18 -20.60
N MET A 120 1.45 -40.86 -20.77
CA MET A 120 2.50 -40.02 -21.37
C MET A 120 3.45 -39.41 -20.33
N ILE A 121 3.21 -39.64 -19.04
CA ILE A 121 4.14 -39.28 -17.96
C ILE A 121 4.63 -40.59 -17.34
N ASN A 122 5.46 -41.31 -18.08
CA ASN A 122 6.34 -42.33 -17.54
C ASN A 122 7.77 -41.84 -17.79
N PHE A 123 8.56 -41.75 -16.71
CA PHE A 123 10.00 -41.56 -16.77
C PHE A 123 10.70 -42.80 -17.33
#